data_AF-A0ABD1P996-F1
#
_entry.id   AF-A0ABD1P996-F1
#
_cell.length_a   1.000
_cell.length_b   1.000
_cell.length_c   1.000
_cell.angle_alpha   90.00
_cell.angle_beta   90.00
_cell.angle_gamma   90.00
#
_symmetry.space_group_name_H-M   'P 1'
#
loop_
_entity.id
_entity.type
_entity.pdbx_description
1 polymer ?
#
loop_
_entity_poly.entity_id
_entity_poly.type
_entity_poly.pdbx_seq_one_letter_code
_entity_poly.pdbx_strand_id
1 'polypeptide(L)'
;MYNRFSQENLSLDGAAFVNPNGILLIPSNSNRLLGHAFYSSPLQFQETKQNKANLLHSTSAPTLFSPSKYPDLGGHGLAFVLSSTKEPKGYLPNQYLGLPNVTSNAEFSTHFLAVEFDIVQNLELFDINDNRVGI
;
A
#
# COMPACT_ATOMS: atom_id res chain seq x y z
N MET A 1 -1.10 -12.54 13.21
CA MET A 1 0.33 -12.50 12.82
C MET A 1 0.46 -13.37 11.58
N TYR A 2 0.83 -12.78 10.44
CA TYR A 2 1.01 -13.54 9.20
C TYR A 2 2.47 -13.99 9.10
N ASN A 3 2.68 -15.31 9.15
CA ASN A 3 4.03 -15.88 8.98
C ASN A 3 4.32 -16.22 7.51
N ARG A 4 3.27 -16.43 6.69
CA ARG A 4 3.33 -16.70 5.24
C ARG A 4 2.02 -16.28 4.58
N PHE A 5 2.07 -15.52 3.49
CA PHE A 5 0.89 -15.05 2.77
C PHE A 5 0.23 -16.11 1.88
N SER A 6 0.86 -17.27 1.67
CA SER A 6 0.37 -18.33 0.78
C SER A 6 -0.89 -19.05 1.29
N GLN A 7 -1.25 -18.88 2.55
CA GLN A 7 -2.44 -19.45 3.18
C GLN A 7 -3.50 -18.39 3.50
N GLU A 8 -3.25 -17.14 3.12
CA GLU A 8 -4.05 -16.01 3.53
C GLU A 8 -5.06 -15.61 2.47
N ASN A 9 -6.21 -15.13 2.93
CA ASN A 9 -7.25 -14.62 2.05
C ASN A 9 -6.93 -13.16 1.68
N LEU A 10 -6.03 -13.00 0.71
CA LEU A 10 -5.67 -11.72 0.12
C LEU A 10 -6.34 -11.50 -1.22
N SER A 11 -6.82 -10.29 -1.44
CA SER A 11 -7.15 -9.75 -2.76
C SER A 11 -5.89 -9.09 -3.32
N LEU A 12 -5.34 -9.66 -4.38
CA LEU A 12 -4.17 -9.12 -5.07
C LEU A 12 -4.62 -8.35 -6.31
N ASP A 13 -4.01 -7.20 -6.54
CA ASP A 13 -4.23 -6.36 -7.72
C ASP A 13 -2.90 -5.94 -8.37
N GLY A 14 -2.95 -5.64 -9.67
CA GLY A 14 -1.78 -5.25 -10.44
C GLY A 14 -0.71 -6.34 -10.51
N ALA A 15 0.53 -5.97 -10.24
CA ALA A 15 1.70 -6.84 -10.32
C ALA A 15 1.99 -7.60 -9.03
N ALA A 16 1.21 -7.39 -7.96
CA ALA A 16 1.44 -8.06 -6.68
C ALA A 16 1.18 -9.57 -6.79
N PHE A 17 2.09 -10.38 -6.26
CA PHE A 17 1.91 -11.82 -6.20
C PHE A 17 2.55 -12.42 -4.95
N VAL A 18 2.04 -13.59 -4.54
CA VAL A 18 2.63 -14.39 -3.46
C VAL A 18 3.42 -15.53 -4.09
N ASN A 19 4.73 -15.61 -3.80
CA ASN A 19 5.56 -16.69 -4.31
C ASN A 19 5.28 -18.02 -3.59
N PRO A 20 5.82 -19.16 -4.08
CA PRO A 20 5.61 -20.47 -3.44
C PRO A 20 6.10 -20.58 -1.99
N ASN A 21 6.99 -19.69 -1.55
CA ASN A 21 7.47 -19.65 -0.16
C ASN A 21 6.53 -18.85 0.76
N GLY A 22 5.50 -18.20 0.22
CA GLY A 22 4.55 -17.38 0.97
C GLY A 22 5.00 -15.95 1.19
N ILE A 23 5.89 -15.42 0.36
CA ILE A 23 6.36 -14.03 0.41
C ILE A 23 5.56 -13.21 -0.60
N LEU A 24 4.97 -12.10 -0.13
CA LEU A 24 4.32 -11.10 -0.99
C LEU A 24 5.39 -10.25 -1.67
N LEU A 25 5.32 -10.15 -3.00
CA LEU A 25 6.31 -9.49 -3.83
C LEU A 25 5.64 -8.65 -4.92
N ILE A 26 6.37 -7.64 -5.40
CA ILE A 26 6.17 -7.00 -6.69
C ILE A 26 7.38 -7.38 -7.55
N PRO A 27 7.20 -7.89 -8.79
CA PRO A 27 8.31 -8.29 -9.63
C PRO A 27 9.14 -7.06 -10.06
N SER A 28 10.42 -7.25 -10.36
CA SER A 28 11.34 -6.18 -10.79
C SER A 28 11.66 -6.25 -12.30
N ASN A 29 10.86 -6.97 -13.07
CA ASN A 29 11.11 -7.27 -14.47
C ASN A 29 10.61 -6.20 -15.45
N SER A 30 9.95 -5.15 -14.97
CA SER A 30 9.44 -4.04 -15.78
C SER A 30 9.51 -2.73 -15.00
N ASN A 31 9.54 -1.63 -15.75
CA ASN A 31 9.42 -0.29 -15.19
C ASN A 31 7.97 0.01 -14.78
N ARG A 32 7.79 0.88 -13.79
CA ARG A 32 6.50 1.43 -13.36
C ARG A 32 5.47 0.39 -12.92
N LEU A 33 5.94 -0.72 -12.34
CA LEU A 33 5.05 -1.74 -11.79
C LEU A 33 4.34 -1.21 -10.55
N LEU A 34 3.05 -1.54 -10.47
CA LEU A 34 2.16 -1.21 -9.38
C LEU A 34 1.46 -2.49 -8.95
N GLY A 35 1.33 -2.70 -7.65
CA GLY A 35 0.55 -3.81 -7.14
C GLY A 35 0.04 -3.54 -5.73
N HIS A 36 -1.10 -4.14 -5.42
CA HIS A 36 -1.74 -4.04 -4.11
C HIS A 36 -2.04 -5.41 -3.55
N ALA A 37 -2.02 -5.51 -2.23
CA ALA A 37 -2.51 -6.67 -1.51
C ALA A 37 -3.41 -6.19 -0.38
N PHE A 38 -4.70 -6.49 -0.48
CA PHE A 38 -5.69 -6.17 0.54
C PHE A 38 -6.14 -7.44 1.25
N TYR A 39 -6.41 -7.34 2.54
CA TYR A 39 -7.11 -8.41 3.24
C TYR A 39 -8.54 -8.51 2.69
N SER A 40 -9.01 -9.73 2.41
CA SER A 40 -10.29 -9.93 1.71
C SER A 40 -11.50 -9.50 2.51
N SER A 41 -11.42 -9.52 3.84
CA SER A 41 -12.50 -9.11 4.75
C SER A 41 -12.28 -7.69 5.27
N PRO A 42 -13.31 -6.83 5.26
CA PRO A 42 -13.18 -5.47 5.76
C PRO A 42 -12.97 -5.43 7.28
N LEU A 43 -12.21 -4.45 7.74
CA LEU A 43 -12.04 -4.14 9.16
C LEU A 43 -13.16 -3.22 9.64
N GLN A 44 -13.71 -3.52 10.81
CA GLN A 44 -14.74 -2.69 11.43
C GLN A 44 -14.11 -1.73 12.44
N PHE A 45 -14.19 -0.42 12.17
CA PHE A 45 -13.61 0.62 13.05
C PHE A 45 -14.61 1.20 14.07
N GLN A 46 -15.90 0.92 13.91
CA GLN A 46 -16.96 1.40 14.82
C GLN A 46 -17.97 0.30 15.10
N GLU A 47 -18.46 0.24 16.33
CA GLU A 47 -19.56 -0.64 16.74
C GLU A 47 -20.85 -0.32 15.97
N THR A 48 -21.62 -1.34 15.58
CA THR A 48 -22.91 -1.17 14.89
C THR A 48 -24.07 -0.85 15.84
N LYS A 49 -23.84 -0.90 17.15
CA LYS A 49 -24.86 -0.65 18.18
C LYS A 49 -25.13 0.86 18.34
N GLN A 50 -26.30 1.18 18.90
CA GLN A 50 -26.80 2.55 19.08
C GLN A 50 -25.83 3.50 19.81
N ASN A 51 -24.97 2.96 20.68
CA ASN A 51 -23.83 3.68 21.26
C ASN A 51 -22.55 3.30 20.49
N LYS A 52 -22.24 4.07 19.45
CA LYS A 52 -21.08 3.87 18.57
C LYS A 52 -19.77 4.12 19.31
N ALA A 53 -19.18 3.06 19.86
CA ALA A 53 -17.80 3.10 20.34
C ALA A 53 -16.82 2.91 19.17
N ASN A 54 -15.70 3.62 19.20
CA ASN A 54 -14.59 3.38 18.27
C ASN A 54 -13.84 2.11 18.68
N LEU A 55 -13.49 1.29 17.70
CA LEU A 55 -12.71 0.07 17.89
C LEU A 55 -11.23 0.37 17.65
N LEU A 56 -10.39 -0.14 18.55
CA LEU A 56 -8.94 0.01 18.46
C LEU A 56 -8.35 -1.16 17.67
N HIS A 57 -7.53 -0.85 16.67
CA HIS A 57 -6.82 -1.82 15.86
C HIS A 57 -5.31 -1.60 16.01
N SER A 58 -4.55 -2.70 16.01
CA SER A 58 -3.09 -2.67 16.00
C SER A 58 -2.60 -3.66 14.96
N THR A 59 -1.56 -3.27 14.22
CA THR A 59 -0.94 -4.10 13.20
C THR A 59 0.57 -4.03 13.31
N SER A 60 1.24 -5.11 12.89
CA SER A 60 2.68 -5.17 12.74
C SER A 60 3.00 -5.91 11.44
N ALA A 61 3.83 -5.30 10.61
CA ALA A 61 4.17 -5.82 9.28
C ALA A 61 5.69 -5.70 9.07
N PRO A 62 6.49 -6.68 9.53
CA PRO A 62 7.90 -6.69 9.25
C PRO A 62 8.10 -6.80 7.74
N THR A 63 8.77 -5.79 7.16
CA THR A 63 8.98 -5.70 5.72
C THR A 63 10.46 -5.66 5.43
N LEU A 64 10.88 -6.47 4.45
CA LEU A 64 12.24 -6.43 3.94
C LEU A 64 12.23 -5.63 2.64
N PHE A 65 12.86 -4.46 2.68
CA PHE A 65 13.11 -3.67 1.49
C PHE A 65 14.52 -4.01 0.97
N SER A 66 14.62 -4.57 -0.23
CA SER A 66 15.91 -4.66 -0.91
C SER A 66 16.00 -3.49 -1.89
N PRO A 67 16.84 -2.49 -1.63
CA PRO A 67 17.13 -1.49 -2.64
C PRO A 67 17.65 -2.20 -3.90
N SER A 68 17.26 -1.67 -5.05
CA SER A 68 17.70 -2.13 -6.35
C SER A 68 19.22 -2.29 -6.38
N LYS A 69 19.73 -3.32 -7.09
CA LYS A 69 21.17 -3.44 -7.39
C LYS A 69 21.72 -2.27 -8.19
N TYR A 70 20.82 -1.48 -8.78
CA TYR A 70 21.08 -0.25 -9.50
C TYR A 70 20.47 0.91 -8.71
N PRO A 71 21.29 1.66 -7.94
CA PRO A 71 20.82 2.77 -7.11
C PRO A 71 19.95 3.77 -7.88
N ASP A 72 20.25 3.94 -9.18
CA ASP A 72 19.60 4.92 -10.05
C ASP A 72 18.31 4.41 -10.73
N LEU A 73 17.92 3.14 -10.50
CA LEU A 73 16.76 2.48 -11.12
C LEU A 73 15.85 1.81 -10.08
N GLY A 74 15.90 2.28 -8.82
CA GLY A 74 15.04 1.79 -7.74
C GLY A 74 13.55 1.99 -7.98
N GLY A 75 12.72 1.30 -7.18
CA GLY A 75 11.30 1.62 -7.07
C GLY A 75 11.09 2.90 -6.25
N HIS A 76 9.86 3.40 -6.22
CA HIS A 76 9.54 4.62 -5.47
C HIS A 76 9.30 4.38 -3.97
N GLY A 77 8.90 3.17 -3.58
CA GLY A 77 8.61 2.86 -2.19
C GLY A 77 7.47 1.88 -2.02
N LEU A 78 6.85 1.90 -0.84
CA LEU A 78 5.62 1.16 -0.53
C LEU A 78 4.75 1.96 0.45
N ALA A 79 3.48 1.59 0.55
CA ALA A 79 2.56 2.17 1.53
C ALA A 79 1.74 1.07 2.22
N PHE A 80 1.52 1.22 3.52
CA PHE A 80 0.48 0.48 4.26
C PHE A 80 -0.80 1.29 4.26
N VAL A 81 -1.88 0.73 3.75
CA VAL A 81 -3.09 1.50 3.47
C VAL A 81 -4.30 0.91 4.18
N LEU A 82 -5.02 1.76 4.90
CA LEU A 82 -6.43 1.54 5.21
C LEU A 82 -7.25 2.21 4.11
N SER A 83 -8.11 1.46 3.45
CA SER A 83 -8.93 1.96 2.34
C SER A 83 -10.39 1.58 2.54
N SER A 84 -11.31 2.44 2.12
CA SER A 84 -12.75 2.16 2.09
C SER A 84 -13.11 1.07 1.06
N THR A 85 -12.20 0.70 0.17
CA THR A 85 -12.37 -0.35 -0.83
C THR A 85 -11.09 -1.17 -1.01
N LYS A 86 -11.24 -2.47 -1.31
CA LYS A 86 -10.15 -3.36 -1.74
C LYS A 86 -9.99 -3.45 -3.26
N GLU A 87 -10.84 -2.73 -4.00
CA GLU A 87 -10.82 -2.60 -5.46
C GLU A 87 -10.29 -1.20 -5.81
N PRO A 88 -8.97 -1.02 -5.94
CA PRO A 88 -8.36 0.28 -6.19
C PRO A 88 -8.77 0.81 -7.58
N LYS A 89 -9.20 2.08 -7.64
CA LYS A 89 -9.55 2.78 -8.89
C LYS A 89 -8.88 4.13 -8.94
N GLY A 90 -8.23 4.43 -10.07
CA GLY A 90 -7.45 5.67 -10.23
C GLY A 90 -6.16 5.72 -9.42
N TYR A 91 -5.69 4.58 -8.92
CA TYR A 91 -4.44 4.46 -8.17
C TYR A 91 -3.27 4.52 -9.16
N LEU A 92 -2.22 5.28 -8.81
CA LEU A 92 -1.15 5.62 -9.74
C LEU A 92 0.18 4.98 -9.35
N PRO A 93 1.02 4.58 -10.34
CA PRO A 93 2.35 4.07 -10.08
C PRO A 93 3.31 5.21 -9.65
N ASN A 94 4.58 4.86 -9.49
CA ASN A 94 5.68 5.79 -9.24
C ASN A 94 5.52 6.54 -7.91
N GLN A 95 5.62 7.87 -7.93
CA GLN A 95 5.62 8.74 -6.75
C GLN A 95 4.34 8.67 -5.93
N TYR A 96 3.26 8.14 -6.50
CA TYR A 96 2.00 7.99 -5.80
C TYR A 96 1.96 6.72 -4.96
N LEU A 97 2.97 5.84 -5.02
CA LEU A 97 3.06 4.60 -4.24
C LEU A 97 1.83 3.69 -4.35
N GLY A 98 1.08 3.81 -5.46
CA GLY A 98 -0.19 3.13 -5.59
C GLY A 98 -1.32 3.76 -4.78
N LEU A 99 -1.35 5.08 -4.63
CA LEU A 99 -2.44 5.83 -4.01
C LEU A 99 -3.13 6.70 -5.08
N PRO A 100 -4.40 7.07 -4.88
CA PRO A 100 -5.08 7.99 -5.78
C PRO A 100 -4.61 9.42 -5.53
N ASN A 101 -4.49 10.20 -6.60
CA ASN A 101 -4.30 11.65 -6.50
C ASN A 101 -5.63 12.36 -6.14
N VAL A 102 -5.58 13.68 -5.92
CA VAL A 102 -6.76 14.49 -5.55
C VAL A 102 -7.94 14.31 -6.51
N THR A 103 -7.68 14.28 -7.82
CA THR A 103 -8.73 14.14 -8.85
C THR A 103 -9.40 12.77 -8.79
N SER A 104 -8.62 11.69 -8.80
CA SER A 104 -9.13 10.31 -8.72
C SER A 104 -9.80 10.03 -7.38
N ASN A 105 -9.28 10.59 -6.29
CA ASN A 105 -9.91 10.47 -4.97
C ASN A 105 -11.31 11.09 -4.94
N ALA A 106 -11.48 12.27 -5.56
CA ALA A 106 -12.77 12.93 -5.69
C ALA A 106 -13.72 12.16 -6.62
N GLU A 107 -13.21 11.62 -7.73
CA GLU A 107 -14.01 10.86 -8.71
C GLU A 107 -14.55 9.55 -8.14
N PHE A 108 -13.70 8.78 -7.47
CA PHE A 108 -14.08 7.46 -6.94
C PHE A 108 -14.59 7.50 -5.50
N SER A 109 -14.59 8.68 -4.86
CA SER A 109 -14.94 8.86 -3.44
C SER A 109 -14.20 7.88 -2.52
N THR A 110 -12.94 7.61 -2.85
CA THR A 110 -12.11 6.71 -2.04
C THR A 110 -11.70 7.45 -0.76
N HIS A 111 -11.76 6.77 0.37
CA HIS A 111 -11.21 7.29 1.61
C HIS A 111 -10.10 6.36 2.04
N PHE A 112 -8.92 6.92 2.24
CA PHE A 112 -7.77 6.14 2.65
C PHE A 112 -6.94 6.88 3.69
N LEU A 113 -6.18 6.09 4.45
CA LEU A 113 -5.09 6.54 5.31
C LEU A 113 -3.90 5.67 4.96
N ALA A 114 -2.76 6.28 4.69
CA ALA A 114 -1.54 5.57 4.33
C ALA A 114 -0.45 5.80 5.39
N VAL A 115 0.43 4.82 5.54
CA VAL A 115 1.77 5.04 6.11
C VAL A 115 2.75 4.72 5.00
N GLU A 116 3.44 5.74 4.52
CA GLU A 116 4.26 5.68 3.32
C GLU A 116 5.73 5.50 3.69
N PHE A 117 6.43 4.64 2.95
CA PHE A 117 7.86 4.45 3.00
C PHE A 117 8.40 4.79 1.61
N ASP A 118 8.65 6.08 1.44
CA ASP A 118 9.12 6.67 0.19
C ASP A 118 10.65 6.70 0.20
N ILE A 119 11.24 6.30 -0.92
CA ILE A 119 12.69 6.19 -1.08
C ILE A 119 13.24 7.06 -2.22
N VAL A 120 12.39 7.93 -2.79
CA VAL A 120 12.78 8.84 -3.88
C VAL A 120 12.20 10.21 -3.61
N GLN A 121 13.05 11.23 -3.48
CA GLN A 121 12.56 12.61 -3.35
C GLN A 121 11.67 13.01 -4.54
N ASN A 122 10.42 13.37 -4.27
CA ASN A 122 9.54 13.97 -5.26
C ASN A 122 9.37 15.49 -5.05
N LEU A 123 9.94 16.27 -5.97
CA LEU A 123 9.83 17.73 -5.95
C LEU A 123 8.42 18.25 -6.26
N GLU A 124 7.63 17.52 -7.06
CA GLU A 124 6.24 17.88 -7.40
C GLU A 124 5.28 17.69 -6.22
N LEU A 125 5.63 16.81 -5.27
CA LEU A 125 4.90 16.58 -4.02
C LEU A 125 5.50 17.35 -2.83
N PHE A 126 6.47 18.24 -3.10
CA PHE A 126 7.15 19.07 -2.10
C PHE A 126 7.88 18.27 -1.01
N ASP A 127 8.52 17.16 -1.40
CA ASP A 127 9.25 16.31 -0.47
C ASP A 127 10.47 17.01 0.12
N ILE A 128 10.52 17.00 1.46
CA ILE A 128 11.52 17.74 2.24
C ILE A 128 12.93 17.10 2.08
N ASN A 129 13.01 15.78 1.93
CA ASN A 129 14.25 15.01 1.71
C ASN A 129 13.96 13.65 1.03
N ASP A 130 15.02 12.90 0.73
CA ASP A 130 14.99 11.70 -0.13
C ASP A 130 14.18 10.52 0.43
N ASN A 131 14.66 9.85 1.49
CA ASN A 131 13.94 8.76 2.14
C ASN A 131 13.09 9.30 3.30
N ARG A 132 11.80 8.98 3.32
CA ARG A 132 10.88 9.46 4.36
C ARG A 132 9.85 8.41 4.77
N VAL A 133 9.35 8.58 5.99
CA VAL A 133 8.13 7.92 6.46
C VAL A 133 7.05 8.98 6.63
N GLY A 134 5.92 8.81 5.93
CA GLY A 134 4.79 9.74 5.93
C GLY A 134 3.50 9.11 6.46
N ILE A 135 2.54 9.97 6.84
CA ILE A 135 1.14 9.62 7.16
C ILE A 135 0.23 10.52 6.32
#